data_AF-A0A954PMN5-F1
#
_entry.id   AF-A0A954PMN5-F1
#
_cell.length_a   1.000
_cell.length_b   1.000
_cell.length_c   1.000
_cell.angle_alpha   90.00
_cell.angle_beta   90.00
_cell.angle_gamma   90.00
#
_symmetry.space_group_name_H-M   'P 1'
#
loop_
_entity.id
_entity.type
_entity.pdbx_description
1 polymer ?
#
loop_
_entity_poly.entity_id
_entity_poly.type
_entity_poly.pdbx_seq_one_letter_code
_entity_poly.pdbx_strand_id
1 'polypeptide(L)'
;SDVQKTQAILLRIARRSACVLNEPPPTTLFKGFGDSRLNLELRVFIPKRDLYVDVVNELNNAIVREFARFNIDIAFPQRDLHIRSVESLRPLLSELHEPPPALGLPRNVA
;
A
#
# COMPACT_ATOMS: atom_id res chain seq x y z
N SER A 1 7.00 3.11 10.88
CA SER A 1 6.52 1.72 11.06
C SER A 1 7.58 0.92 11.82
N ASP A 2 7.16 0.06 12.74
CA ASP A 2 8.04 -0.87 13.45
C ASP A 2 8.49 -1.99 12.47
N VAL A 3 9.79 -2.02 12.20
CA VAL A 3 10.42 -2.98 11.28
C VAL A 3 10.22 -4.42 11.75
N GLN A 4 10.39 -4.68 13.05
CA GLN A 4 10.30 -6.01 13.62
C GLN A 4 8.87 -6.53 13.52
N LYS A 5 7.89 -5.67 13.86
CA LYS A 5 6.47 -5.97 13.68
C LYS A 5 6.13 -6.29 12.22
N THR A 6 6.64 -5.48 11.28
CA THR A 6 6.37 -5.67 9.85
C THR A 6 6.97 -6.99 9.34
N GLN A 7 8.21 -7.30 9.70
CA GLN A 7 8.86 -8.57 9.37
C GLN A 7 8.12 -9.79 9.95
N ALA A 8 7.68 -9.71 11.21
CA ALA A 8 6.90 -10.77 11.84
C ALA A 8 5.57 -11.03 11.11
N ILE A 9 4.89 -9.97 10.66
CA ILE A 9 3.66 -10.08 9.87
C ILE A 9 3.94 -10.72 8.50
N LEU A 10 4.99 -10.29 7.80
CA LEU A 10 5.40 -10.88 6.51
C LEU A 10 5.69 -12.38 6.65
N LEU A 11 6.46 -12.79 7.65
CA LEU A 11 6.76 -14.21 7.92
C LEU A 11 5.49 -15.01 8.24
N ARG A 12 4.57 -14.44 9.03
CA ARG A 12 3.29 -15.08 9.35
C ARG A 12 2.41 -15.27 8.12
N ILE A 13 2.41 -14.31 7.20
CA ILE A 13 1.68 -14.42 5.92
C ILE A 13 2.29 -15.55 5.08
N ALA A 14 3.62 -15.55 4.90
CA ALA A 14 4.31 -16.58 4.13
C ALA A 14 4.05 -17.99 4.67
N ARG A 15 4.14 -18.19 5.99
CA ARG A 15 3.89 -19.48 6.65
C ARG A 15 2.45 -19.98 6.56
N ARG A 16 1.49 -19.11 6.22
CA ARG A 16 0.07 -19.49 6.05
C ARG A 16 -0.27 -19.89 4.61
N SER A 17 0.56 -19.54 3.64
CA SER A 17 0.32 -19.94 2.25
C SER A 17 0.66 -21.41 2.08
N ALA A 18 -0.27 -22.17 1.49
CA ALA A 18 -0.08 -23.60 1.25
C ALA A 18 0.99 -23.89 0.19
N CYS A 19 1.33 -22.91 -0.63
CA CYS A 19 2.31 -23.05 -1.72
C CYS A 19 3.73 -22.59 -1.34
N VAL A 20 3.92 -22.08 -0.11
CA VAL A 20 5.23 -21.72 0.43
C VAL A 20 5.81 -22.92 1.18
N LEU A 21 7.06 -23.28 0.86
CA LEU A 21 7.76 -24.37 1.51
C LEU A 21 8.21 -23.97 2.92
N ASN A 22 8.17 -24.96 3.83
CA ASN A 22 8.73 -24.82 5.18
C ASN A 22 10.24 -25.07 5.21
N GLU A 23 10.76 -25.83 4.23
CA GLU A 23 12.17 -26.12 4.06
C GLU A 23 12.55 -25.94 2.58
N PRO A 24 13.39 -24.94 2.24
CA PRO A 24 13.95 -23.93 3.15
C PRO A 24 12.87 -22.97 3.69
N PRO A 25 13.01 -22.48 4.95
CA PRO A 25 12.00 -21.65 5.57
C PRO A 25 11.94 -20.24 4.93
N PRO A 26 10.77 -19.59 4.95
CA PRO A 26 10.65 -18.21 4.51
C PRO A 26 11.47 -17.29 5.40
N THR A 27 12.08 -16.27 4.80
CA THR A 27 12.93 -15.29 5.50
C THR A 27 12.54 -13.87 5.14
N THR A 28 12.77 -12.94 6.07
CA THR A 28 12.60 -11.50 5.82
C THR A 28 13.89 -10.76 6.06
N LEU A 29 14.19 -9.81 5.20
CA LEU A 29 15.42 -9.01 5.25
C LEU A 29 15.08 -7.53 5.30
N PHE A 30 15.81 -6.78 6.12
CA PHE A 30 15.86 -5.33 6.00
C PHE A 30 16.94 -4.97 4.99
N LYS A 31 16.53 -4.42 3.85
CA LYS A 31 17.41 -4.10 2.72
C LYS A 31 18.06 -2.73 2.84
N GLY A 32 17.60 -1.92 3.80
CA GLY A 32 18.11 -0.58 4.05
C GLY A 32 17.03 0.48 3.89
N PHE A 33 17.50 1.72 3.82
CA PHE A 33 16.67 2.90 3.66
C PHE A 33 16.55 3.24 2.17
N GLY A 34 15.33 3.50 1.70
CA GLY A 34 15.07 4.15 0.42
C GLY A 34 14.67 5.61 0.64
N ASP A 35 14.52 6.37 -0.46
CA ASP A 35 14.39 7.84 -0.45
C ASP A 35 13.40 8.41 0.59
N SER A 36 12.26 7.74 0.79
CA SER A 36 11.27 8.09 1.84
C SER A 36 10.63 6.85 2.47
N ARG A 37 11.34 5.71 2.52
CA ARG A 37 10.75 4.41 2.93
C ARG A 37 11.78 3.42 3.44
N LEU A 38 11.31 2.43 4.19
CA LEU A 38 12.11 1.28 4.61
C LEU A 38 11.92 0.15 3.59
N ASN A 39 13.02 -0.39 3.08
CA ASN A 39 12.97 -1.49 2.13
C ASN A 39 13.03 -2.82 2.89
N LEU A 40 11.95 -3.60 2.81
CA LEU A 40 11.87 -4.95 3.34
C LEU A 40 11.72 -5.94 2.19
N GLU A 41 12.36 -7.10 2.32
CA GLU A 41 12.28 -8.19 1.33
C GLU A 41 11.75 -9.45 2.03
N LEU A 42 10.73 -10.08 1.47
CA LEU A 42 10.24 -11.39 1.86
C LEU A 42 10.74 -12.41 0.84
N ARG A 43 11.47 -13.42 1.30
CA ARG A 43 11.95 -14.55 0.48
C ARG A 43 11.19 -15.80 0.85
N VAL A 44 10.68 -16.48 -0.16
CA VAL A 44 9.95 -17.74 -0.05
C VAL A 44 10.44 -18.72 -1.11
N PHE A 45 10.32 -20.01 -0.81
CA PHE A 45 10.54 -21.09 -1.77
C PHE A 45 9.18 -21.72 -2.11
N ILE A 46 8.98 -22.09 -3.38
CA ILE A 46 7.74 -22.69 -3.87
C ILE A 46 8.06 -24.03 -4.55
N PRO A 47 7.14 -25.01 -4.54
CA PRO A 47 7.41 -26.36 -5.03
C PRO A 47 7.51 -26.45 -6.56
N LYS A 48 6.87 -25.55 -7.29
CA LYS A 48 6.81 -25.55 -8.76
C LYS A 48 6.89 -24.13 -9.30
N ARG A 49 7.63 -23.95 -10.39
CA ARG A 49 7.77 -22.64 -11.06
C ARG A 49 6.43 -22.10 -11.57
N ASP A 50 5.54 -22.96 -12.06
CA ASP A 50 4.27 -22.55 -12.66
C ASP A 50 3.32 -21.88 -11.64
N LEU A 51 3.53 -22.12 -10.34
CA LEU A 51 2.78 -21.48 -9.26
C LEU A 51 3.28 -20.06 -8.94
N TYR A 52 4.39 -19.62 -9.52
CA TYR A 52 5.04 -18.38 -9.13
C TYR A 52 4.10 -17.16 -9.20
N VAL A 53 3.37 -17.02 -10.31
CA VAL A 53 2.47 -15.88 -10.52
C VAL A 53 1.33 -15.88 -9.49
N ASP A 54 0.73 -17.06 -9.26
CA ASP A 54 -0.39 -17.22 -8.32
C ASP A 54 0.05 -16.96 -6.88
N VAL A 55 1.19 -17.52 -6.47
CA VAL A 55 1.73 -17.34 -5.12
C VAL A 55 2.12 -15.90 -4.86
N VAL A 56 2.78 -15.24 -5.82
CA VAL A 56 3.13 -13.82 -5.67
C VAL A 56 1.87 -12.96 -5.53
N ASN A 57 0.85 -13.21 -6.35
CA ASN A 57 -0.43 -12.50 -6.25
C ASN A 57 -1.13 -12.78 -4.90
N GLU A 58 -1.21 -14.04 -4.46
CA GLU A 58 -1.78 -14.45 -3.18
C GLU A 58 -1.10 -13.72 -2.01
N LEU A 59 0.24 -13.79 -1.96
CA LEU A 59 1.04 -13.18 -0.90
C LEU A 59 0.89 -11.65 -0.89
N ASN A 60 0.96 -10.99 -2.05
CA ASN A 60 0.79 -9.54 -2.12
C ASN A 60 -0.61 -9.09 -1.65
N ASN A 61 -1.66 -9.81 -2.05
CA ASN A 61 -3.02 -9.52 -1.60
C ASN A 61 -3.17 -9.74 -0.08
N ALA A 62 -2.53 -10.78 0.46
CA ALA A 62 -2.51 -11.02 1.90
C ALA A 62 -1.74 -9.92 2.66
N ILE A 63 -0.61 -9.46 2.11
CA ILE A 63 0.18 -8.35 2.65
C ILE A 63 -0.66 -7.08 2.71
N VAL A 64 -1.33 -6.69 1.62
CA VAL A 64 -2.19 -5.50 1.60
C VAL A 64 -3.27 -5.57 2.68
N ARG A 65 -3.98 -6.69 2.80
CA ARG A 65 -5.04 -6.87 3.82
C ARG A 65 -4.51 -6.81 5.24
N GLU A 66 -3.42 -7.53 5.53
CA GLU A 66 -2.86 -7.57 6.88
C GLU A 66 -2.19 -6.25 7.26
N PHE A 67 -1.53 -5.56 6.32
CA PHE A 67 -0.93 -4.26 6.59
C PHE A 67 -2.00 -3.22 6.93
N ALA A 68 -3.12 -3.20 6.19
CA ALA A 68 -4.26 -2.36 6.53
C ALA A 68 -4.80 -2.67 7.94
N ARG A 69 -4.93 -3.96 8.30
CA ARG A 69 -5.40 -4.40 9.63
C ARG A 69 -4.48 -3.97 10.78
N PHE A 70 -3.17 -3.90 10.53
CA PHE A 70 -2.17 -3.56 11.56
C PHE A 70 -1.70 -2.10 11.50
N ASN A 71 -2.38 -1.26 10.71
CA ASN A 71 -2.03 0.15 10.46
C ASN A 71 -0.57 0.31 10.01
N ILE A 72 -0.16 -0.52 9.05
CA ILE A 72 1.16 -0.44 8.41
C ILE A 72 0.97 0.25 7.07
N ASP A 73 1.52 1.46 6.95
CA ASP A 73 1.46 2.22 5.70
C ASP A 73 2.39 1.64 4.64
N ILE A 74 1.87 1.47 3.43
CA ILE A 74 2.64 1.12 2.25
C ILE A 74 3.09 2.43 1.58
N ALA A 75 4.38 2.70 1.62
CA ALA A 75 4.94 3.91 1.03
C ALA A 75 4.89 3.84 -0.50
N PHE A 76 4.10 4.73 -1.11
CA PHE A 76 4.16 5.03 -2.53
C PHE A 76 5.22 6.10 -2.80
N PRO A 77 5.78 6.18 -4.02
CA PRO A 77 6.68 7.28 -4.38
C PRO A 77 6.02 8.63 -4.09
N GLN A 78 6.62 9.41 -3.20
CA GLN A 78 6.17 10.77 -2.91
C GLN A 78 6.77 11.72 -3.96
N ARG A 79 5.96 12.66 -4.45
CA ARG A 79 6.42 13.78 -5.28
C ARG A 79 6.12 15.06 -4.53
N ASP A 80 7.15 15.78 -4.13
CA ASP A 80 7.00 17.10 -3.54
C ASP A 80 6.78 18.14 -4.65
N LEU A 81 5.72 18.94 -4.53
CA LEU A 81 5.41 20.01 -5.47
C LEU A 81 5.78 21.35 -4.84
N HIS A 82 6.86 21.97 -5.33
CA HIS A 82 7.31 23.29 -4.90
C HIS A 82 6.65 24.38 -5.77
N ILE A 83 5.63 25.06 -5.24
CA ILE A 83 4.95 26.17 -5.93
C ILE A 83 5.70 27.47 -5.66
N ARG A 84 6.33 28.04 -6.68
CA ARG A 84 7.07 29.31 -6.57
C ARG A 84 6.19 30.55 -6.73
N SER A 85 5.01 30.43 -7.32
CA SER A 85 4.06 31.53 -7.51
C SER A 85 2.65 31.11 -7.10
N VAL A 86 2.38 31.16 -5.80
CA VAL A 86 1.03 30.93 -5.25
C VAL A 86 0.03 32.00 -5.71
N GLU A 87 0.52 33.20 -6.05
CA GLU A 87 -0.28 34.32 -6.53
C GLU A 87 -0.98 34.02 -7.85
N SER A 88 -0.30 33.31 -8.76
CA SER A 88 -0.86 32.89 -10.06
C SER A 88 -1.96 31.84 -9.95
N LEU A 89 -2.09 31.17 -8.80
CA LEU A 89 -3.09 30.14 -8.54
C LEU A 89 -4.33 30.67 -7.80
N ARG A 90 -4.29 31.93 -7.30
CA ARG A 90 -5.44 32.56 -6.63
C ARG A 90 -6.75 32.49 -7.41
N PRO A 91 -6.79 32.72 -8.74
CA PRO A 91 -8.03 32.62 -9.50
C PRO A 91 -8.63 31.20 -9.46
N LEU A 92 -7.78 30.17 -9.63
CA LEU A 92 -8.20 28.76 -9.63
C LEU A 92 -8.63 28.26 -8.24
N LEU A 93 -8.00 28.75 -7.18
CA LEU A 93 -8.36 28.38 -5.80
C LEU A 93 -9.68 29.02 -5.37
N SER A 94 -10.06 30.15 -5.96
CA SER A 94 -11.33 30.82 -5.70
C SER A 94 -12.51 30.04 -6.29
N GLU A 95 -12.32 29.37 -7.43
CA GLU A 95 -13.33 28.50 -8.08
C GLU A 95 -13.60 27.19 -7.30
N LEU A 96 -12.62 26.69 -6.53
CA LEU A 96 -12.77 25.47 -5.72
C LEU A 96 -13.56 25.68 -4.41
N HIS A 97 -13.84 26.94 -4.04
CA HIS A 97 -14.59 27.30 -2.82
C HIS A 97 -16.07 27.56 -3.08
N GLU A 98 -16.51 27.61 -4.34
CA GLU A 98 -17.93 27.68 -4.67
C GLU A 98 -18.58 26.36 -4.21
N PRO A 99 -19.57 26.39 -3.29
CA PRO A 99 -20.34 25.20 -2.99
C PRO A 99 -20.96 24.71 -4.30
N PRO A 100 -20.99 23.38 -4.57
CA PRO A 100 -21.58 22.87 -5.79
C PRO A 100 -22.99 23.45 -5.95
N PRO A 101 -23.40 23.89 -7.16
CA PRO A 101 -24.72 24.45 -7.38
C PRO A 101 -25.75 23.48 -6.81
N ALA A 102 -26.60 23.98 -5.91
CA ALA A 102 -27.55 23.15 -5.18
C ALA A 102 -28.28 22.24 -6.16
N LEU A 103 -28.02 20.93 -6.07
CA LEU A 103 -28.71 19.93 -6.87
C LEU A 103 -30.19 20.07 -6.50
N GLY A 104 -30.99 20.62 -7.40
CA GLY A 104 -32.41 20.82 -7.19
C GLY A 104 -33.08 19.47 -6.96
N LEU A 105 -33.26 19.09 -5.70
CA LEU A 105 -34.08 17.94 -5.37
C LEU A 105 -35.48 18.22 -5.92
N PRO A 106 -36.05 17.32 -6.76
CA PRO A 106 -37.41 17.50 -7.20
C PRO A 106 -38.30 17.54 -5.96
N ARG A 107 -39.01 18.66 -5.78
CA ARG A 107 -40.06 18.77 -4.76
C ARG A 107 -41.06 17.66 -5.04
N ASN A 108 -41.08 16.65 -4.18
CA ASN A 108 -42.11 15.65 -4.20
C ASN A 108 -43.43 16.38 -3.92
N VAL A 109 -44.29 16.43 -4.93
CA VAL A 109 -45.66 16.93 -4.81
C VAL A 109 -46.45 15.84 -4.09
N ALA A 110 -47.20 16.27 -3.07
CA ALA A 110 -48.10 15.45 -2.27
C ALA A 110 -49.13 14.69 -3.10
#